data_AF-A0A1H2B065-F1
#
_entry.id   AF-A0A1H2B065-F1
#
_cell.length_a   1.000
_cell.length_b   1.000
_cell.length_c   1.000
_cell.angle_alpha   90.00
_cell.angle_beta   90.00
_cell.angle_gamma   90.00
#
_symmetry.space_group_name_H-M   'P 1'
#
loop_
_entity.id
_entity.type
_entity.pdbx_description
1 polymer ?
#
loop_
_entity_poly.entity_id
_entity_poly.type
_entity_poly.pdbx_seq_one_letter_code
_entity_poly.pdbx_strand_id
1 'polypeptide(L)'
;METSVVRMVRVLLCLSVIVLGLALRRFGLGLGLPALVVKYGGSALWGTMVFFLVAIAAAGFSRRRVALVSIAIAICVELFRLVHAPWLDAFRLTLAGALLLGRIFSPWDMLAYGFGIAVGVLLDRLVVPALIARDSAQRAPHSAS
;
A
#
# COMPACT_ATOMS: atom_id res chain seq x y z
N MET A 1 -4.87 -20.27 13.81
CA MET A 1 -3.95 -19.37 14.54
C MET A 1 -2.95 -18.72 13.58
N GLU A 2 -2.32 -19.49 12.66
CA GLU A 2 -1.42 -18.95 11.62
C GLU A 2 -2.03 -17.86 10.74
N THR A 3 -3.30 -18.01 10.34
CA THR A 3 -4.02 -17.00 9.53
C THR A 3 -4.19 -15.66 10.24
N SER A 4 -4.39 -15.66 11.56
CA SER A 4 -4.52 -14.44 12.37
C SER A 4 -3.20 -13.68 12.47
N VAL A 5 -2.09 -14.40 12.63
CA VAL A 5 -0.74 -13.81 12.70
C VAL A 5 -0.35 -13.21 11.35
N VAL A 6 -0.56 -13.94 10.24
CA VAL A 6 -0.35 -13.42 8.87
C VAL A 6 -1.14 -12.12 8.66
N ARG A 7 -2.41 -12.11 9.06
CA ARG A 7 -3.25 -10.91 8.94
C ARG A 7 -2.71 -9.76 9.78
N MET A 8 -2.28 -10.02 11.01
CA MET A 8 -1.71 -9.00 11.90
C MET A 8 -0.43 -8.40 11.32
N VAL A 9 0.49 -9.22 10.80
CA VAL A 9 1.71 -8.73 10.12
C VAL A 9 1.37 -7.85 8.93
N ARG A 10 0.40 -8.27 8.09
CA ARG A 10 -0.05 -7.45 6.95
C ARG A 10 -0.65 -6.12 7.37
N VAL A 11 -1.43 -6.10 8.46
CA VAL A 11 -2.00 -4.86 9.03
C VAL A 11 -0.88 -3.93 9.50
N LEU A 12 0.11 -4.44 10.23
CA LEU A 12 1.25 -3.65 10.69
C LEU A 12 2.08 -3.09 9.53
N LEU A 13 2.31 -3.88 8.49
CA LEU A 13 2.96 -3.41 7.26
C LEU A 13 2.13 -2.31 6.57
N CYS A 14 0.81 -2.50 6.46
CA CYS A 14 -0.10 -1.51 5.89
C CYS A 14 -0.05 -0.18 6.66
N LEU A 15 -0.13 -0.23 8.00
CA LEU A 15 -0.07 0.95 8.85
C LEU A 15 1.28 1.66 8.70
N SER A 16 2.37 0.90 8.66
CA SER A 16 3.71 1.46 8.43
C SER A 16 3.78 2.20 7.10
N VAL A 17 3.25 1.61 6.02
CA VAL A 17 3.19 2.25 4.69
C VAL A 17 2.35 3.53 4.71
N ILE A 18 1.22 3.55 5.44
CA ILE A 18 0.39 4.75 5.59
C ILE A 18 1.15 5.86 6.29
N VAL A 19 1.82 5.54 7.42
CA VAL A 19 2.62 6.51 8.19
C VAL A 19 3.76 7.05 7.32
N LEU A 20 4.49 6.18 6.62
CA LEU A 20 5.55 6.58 5.68
C LEU A 20 5.02 7.45 4.54
N GLY A 21 3.85 7.12 3.98
CA GLY A 21 3.23 7.90 2.91
C GLY A 21 2.80 9.29 3.36
N LEU A 22 2.20 9.39 4.54
CA LEU A 22 1.83 10.66 5.17
C LEU A 22 3.07 11.49 5.52
N ALA A 23 4.09 10.87 6.11
CA ALA A 23 5.34 11.53 6.45
C ALA A 23 6.05 12.05 5.19
N LEU A 24 6.13 11.25 4.12
CA LEU A 24 6.71 11.65 2.85
C LEU A 24 5.96 12.83 2.24
N ARG A 25 4.62 12.83 2.28
CA ARG A 25 3.81 13.95 1.76
C ARG A 25 3.88 15.20 2.63
N ARG A 26 4.04 15.06 3.95
CA ARG A 26 4.05 16.19 4.89
C ARG A 26 5.43 16.82 5.03
N PHE A 27 6.47 16.01 5.11
CA PHE A 27 7.84 16.45 5.41
C PHE A 27 8.78 16.33 4.21
N GLY A 28 8.39 15.63 3.14
CA GLY A 28 9.29 15.33 2.03
C GLY A 28 9.97 16.58 1.44
N LEU A 29 9.17 17.61 1.14
CA LEU A 29 9.70 18.88 0.63
C LEU A 29 10.53 19.65 1.68
N GLY A 30 10.15 19.56 2.96
CA GLY A 30 10.87 20.20 4.06
C GLY A 30 12.21 19.55 4.38
N LEU A 31 12.38 18.27 4.03
CA LEU A 31 13.62 17.50 4.16
C LEU A 31 14.56 17.66 2.95
N GLY A 32 14.21 18.51 1.98
CA GLY A 32 15.00 18.73 0.77
C GLY A 32 14.90 17.60 -0.26
N LEU A 33 13.92 16.69 -0.15
CA LEU A 33 13.72 15.64 -1.15
C LEU A 33 13.23 16.27 -2.47
N PRO A 34 13.72 15.79 -3.63
CA PRO A 34 13.24 16.25 -4.92
C PRO A 34 11.72 16.08 -5.03
N ALA A 35 11.02 17.06 -5.61
CA ALA A 35 9.57 17.01 -5.80
C ALA A 35 9.10 15.74 -6.55
N LEU A 36 9.95 15.20 -7.45
CA LEU A 36 9.74 13.91 -8.09
C LEU A 36 9.64 12.76 -7.08
N VAL A 37 10.56 12.67 -6.11
CA VAL A 37 10.56 11.61 -5.10
C VAL A 37 9.34 11.73 -4.21
N VAL A 38 8.97 12.95 -3.81
CA VAL A 38 7.76 13.17 -2.99
C VAL A 38 6.50 12.78 -3.76
N LYS A 39 6.41 13.13 -5.05
CA LYS A 39 5.27 12.79 -5.91
C LYS A 39 5.19 11.29 -6.17
N TYR A 40 6.21 10.71 -6.80
CA TYR A 40 6.20 9.31 -7.24
C TYR A 40 6.39 8.34 -6.09
N GLY A 41 7.14 8.70 -5.04
CA GLY A 41 7.23 7.91 -3.82
C GLY A 41 5.89 7.87 -3.08
N GLY A 42 5.15 8.98 -3.05
CA GLY A 42 3.79 9.02 -2.52
C GLY A 42 2.81 8.14 -3.31
N SER A 43 2.94 8.10 -4.64
CA SER A 43 2.16 7.20 -5.50
C SER A 43 2.55 5.73 -5.29
N ALA A 44 3.85 5.41 -5.22
CA ALA A 44 4.32 4.06 -4.95
C ALA A 44 3.83 3.53 -3.59
N LEU A 45 3.96 4.33 -2.52
CA LEU A 45 3.48 3.97 -1.19
C LEU A 45 1.96 3.77 -1.18
N TRP A 46 1.21 4.57 -1.92
CA TRP A 46 -0.23 4.36 -2.09
C TRP A 46 -0.54 3.03 -2.79
N GLY A 47 0.20 2.67 -3.86
CA GLY A 47 0.04 1.37 -4.52
C GLY A 47 0.35 0.19 -3.60
N THR A 48 1.40 0.29 -2.79
CA THR A 48 1.74 -0.70 -1.75
C THR A 48 0.63 -0.82 -0.70
N MET A 49 0.04 0.31 -0.27
CA MET A 49 -1.07 0.33 0.68
C MET A 49 -2.29 -0.40 0.12
N VAL A 50 -2.69 -0.11 -1.13
CA VAL A 50 -3.81 -0.78 -1.79
C VAL A 50 -3.59 -2.29 -1.84
N PHE A 51 -2.37 -2.73 -2.18
CA PHE A 51 -2.02 -4.15 -2.15
C PHE A 51 -2.27 -4.79 -0.78
N PHE A 52 -1.79 -4.19 0.30
CA PHE A 52 -2.00 -4.74 1.64
C PHE A 52 -3.46 -4.72 2.07
N LEU A 53 -4.22 -3.69 1.74
CA LEU A 53 -5.67 -3.64 2.02
C LEU A 53 -6.42 -4.79 1.34
N VAL A 54 -6.13 -5.04 0.06
CA VAL A 54 -6.71 -6.19 -0.66
C VAL A 54 -6.23 -7.51 -0.06
N ALA A 55 -4.95 -7.63 0.32
CA ALA A 55 -4.39 -8.83 0.94
C ALA A 55 -5.00 -9.15 2.32
N ILE A 56 -5.43 -8.11 3.06
CA ILE A 56 -6.11 -8.23 4.36
C ILE A 56 -7.58 -8.61 4.15
N ALA A 57 -8.27 -7.96 3.21
CA ALA A 57 -9.68 -8.19 2.94
C ALA A 57 -9.93 -9.56 2.27
N ALA A 58 -9.06 -9.97 1.34
CA ALA A 58 -9.20 -11.19 0.57
C ALA A 58 -8.22 -12.28 1.06
N ALA A 59 -8.35 -12.68 2.33
CA ALA A 59 -7.44 -13.62 3.00
C ALA A 59 -7.30 -14.99 2.31
N GLY A 60 -8.22 -15.38 1.41
CA GLY A 60 -8.17 -16.62 0.62
C GLY A 60 -7.58 -16.47 -0.79
N PHE A 61 -7.18 -15.27 -1.21
CA PHE A 61 -6.69 -15.05 -2.57
C PHE A 61 -5.19 -15.36 -2.68
N SER A 62 -4.79 -15.91 -3.83
CA SER A 62 -3.36 -16.02 -4.14
C SER A 62 -2.76 -14.63 -4.29
N ARG A 63 -1.47 -14.48 -3.95
CA ARG A 63 -0.74 -13.20 -4.05
C ARG A 63 -0.85 -12.58 -5.45
N ARG A 64 -0.92 -13.42 -6.50
CA ARG A 64 -1.15 -12.99 -7.89
C ARG A 64 -2.53 -12.36 -8.06
N ARG A 65 -3.60 -12.98 -7.54
CA ARG A 65 -4.95 -12.40 -7.60
C ARG A 65 -5.03 -11.10 -6.82
N VAL A 66 -4.43 -11.02 -5.63
CA VAL A 66 -4.34 -9.78 -4.86
C VAL A 66 -3.66 -8.67 -5.67
N ALA A 67 -2.52 -8.97 -6.30
CA ALA A 67 -1.82 -8.01 -7.15
C ALA A 67 -2.67 -7.56 -8.35
N LEU A 68 -3.33 -8.50 -9.05
CA LEU A 68 -4.21 -8.18 -10.17
C LEU A 68 -5.39 -7.29 -9.76
N VAL A 69 -6.05 -7.60 -8.63
CA VAL A 69 -7.13 -6.78 -8.09
C VAL A 69 -6.60 -5.40 -7.70
N SER A 70 -5.40 -5.32 -7.12
CA SER A 70 -4.79 -4.04 -6.75
C SER A 70 -4.45 -3.18 -7.97
N ILE A 71 -3.94 -3.80 -9.04
CA ILE A 71 -3.70 -3.13 -10.32
C ILE A 71 -5.03 -2.65 -10.92
N ALA A 72 -6.07 -3.50 -10.90
CA ALA A 72 -7.39 -3.11 -11.37
C ALA A 72 -7.96 -1.92 -10.58
N ILE A 73 -7.82 -1.92 -9.24
CA ILE A 73 -8.21 -0.79 -8.39
C ILE A 73 -7.42 0.46 -8.78
N ALA A 74 -6.10 0.36 -8.95
CA ALA A 74 -5.27 1.49 -9.34
C ALA A 74 -5.68 2.07 -10.70
N ILE A 75 -5.94 1.21 -11.69
CA ILE A 75 -6.44 1.61 -13.01
C ILE A 75 -7.82 2.26 -12.89
N CYS A 76 -8.74 1.66 -12.15
CA CYS A 76 -10.08 2.22 -11.94
C CYS A 76 -10.01 3.59 -11.27
N VAL A 77 -9.20 3.77 -10.22
CA VAL A 77 -9.01 5.06 -9.54
C VAL A 77 -8.44 6.11 -10.50
N GLU A 78 -7.46 5.73 -11.32
CA GLU A 78 -6.84 6.63 -12.29
C GLU A 78 -7.80 7.01 -13.42
N LEU A 79 -8.57 6.05 -13.95
CA LEU A 79 -9.64 6.31 -14.93
C LEU A 79 -10.77 7.14 -14.33
N PHE A 80 -11.08 6.95 -13.05
CA PHE A 80 -12.08 7.75 -12.35
C PHE A 80 -11.67 9.22 -12.28
N ARG A 81 -10.37 9.56 -12.41
CA ARG A 81 -9.90 10.96 -12.54
C ARG A 81 -10.39 11.62 -13.84
N LEU A 82 -10.64 10.86 -14.90
CA LEU A 82 -11.15 11.37 -16.18
C LEU A 82 -12.65 11.70 -16.13
N VAL A 83 -13.37 11.20 -15.12
CA VAL A 83 -14.77 11.56 -14.90
C VAL A 83 -14.83 12.94 -14.25
N HIS A 84 -15.48 13.89 -14.93
CA HIS A 84 -15.67 15.25 -14.43
C HIS A 84 -17.14 15.40 -14.05
N ALA A 85 -17.40 15.47 -12.74
CA ALA A 85 -18.70 15.73 -12.19
C ALA A 85 -18.54 16.81 -11.10
N PRO A 86 -19.39 17.85 -11.05
CA PRO A 86 -19.18 18.99 -10.15
C PRO A 86 -19.04 18.60 -8.67
N TRP A 87 -19.82 17.61 -8.22
CA TRP A 87 -19.73 17.08 -6.85
C TRP A 87 -18.44 16.29 -6.59
N LEU A 88 -17.92 15.61 -7.63
CA LEU A 88 -16.70 14.82 -7.54
C LEU A 88 -15.46 15.72 -7.55
N ASP A 89 -15.48 16.77 -8.37
CA ASP A 89 -14.43 17.78 -8.38
C ASP A 89 -14.38 18.55 -7.06
N ALA A 90 -15.53 18.88 -6.47
CA ALA A 90 -15.60 19.43 -5.12
C ALA A 90 -15.01 18.46 -4.08
N PHE A 91 -15.24 17.16 -4.21
CA PHE A 91 -14.63 16.16 -3.32
C PHE A 91 -13.10 16.08 -3.52
N ARG A 92 -12.59 16.15 -4.75
CA ARG A 92 -11.14 16.16 -5.05
C ARG A 92 -10.40 17.36 -4.46
N LEU A 93 -11.11 18.47 -4.21
CA LEU A 93 -10.56 19.64 -3.53
C LEU A 93 -10.38 19.43 -2.01
N THR A 94 -11.05 18.44 -1.42
CA THR A 94 -10.84 18.06 -0.01
C THR A 94 -9.51 17.32 0.17
N LEU A 95 -8.93 17.38 1.38
CA LEU A 95 -7.72 16.63 1.71
C LEU A 95 -7.91 15.13 1.48
N ALA A 96 -9.07 14.60 1.85
CA ALA A 96 -9.41 13.19 1.66
C ALA A 96 -9.47 12.83 0.17
N GLY A 97 -10.15 13.63 -0.65
CA GLY A 97 -10.22 13.41 -2.10
C GLY A 97 -8.86 13.55 -2.79
N ALA A 98 -8.04 14.53 -2.39
CA ALA A 98 -6.69 14.69 -2.93
C ALA A 98 -5.76 13.50 -2.59
N LEU A 99 -5.96 12.85 -1.43
CA LEU A 99 -5.19 11.69 -0.99
C LEU A 99 -5.71 10.37 -1.58
N LEU A 100 -7.04 10.21 -1.70
CA LEU A 100 -7.68 8.98 -2.14
C LEU A 100 -7.82 8.89 -3.66
N LEU A 101 -8.30 9.97 -4.29
CA LEU A 101 -8.58 10.00 -5.72
C LEU A 101 -7.46 10.67 -6.50
N GLY A 102 -6.79 11.67 -5.93
CA GLY A 102 -5.84 12.53 -6.65
C GLY A 102 -6.54 13.50 -7.61
N ARG A 103 -5.77 14.48 -8.13
CA ARG A 103 -6.32 15.63 -8.85
C ARG A 103 -6.19 15.56 -10.36
N ILE A 104 -5.15 14.92 -10.87
CA ILE A 104 -4.80 14.93 -12.29
C ILE A 104 -4.45 13.51 -12.72
N PHE A 105 -4.99 13.09 -13.86
CA PHE A 105 -4.59 11.85 -14.51
C PHE A 105 -3.11 11.90 -14.91
N SER A 106 -2.33 10.87 -14.56
CA SER A 106 -0.95 10.73 -14.98
C SER A 106 -0.60 9.26 -15.27
N PRO A 107 -0.21 8.91 -16.51
CA PRO A 107 0.28 7.57 -16.84
C PRO A 107 1.48 7.14 -15.98
N TRP A 108 2.30 8.12 -15.56
CA TRP A 108 3.45 7.89 -14.68
C TRP A 108 3.04 7.49 -13.26
N ASP A 109 1.88 7.96 -12.77
CA ASP A 109 1.34 7.49 -11.50
C ASP A 109 0.97 6.01 -11.59
N MET A 110 0.49 5.55 -12.75
CA MET A 110 0.18 4.14 -12.98
C MET A 110 1.43 3.24 -12.89
N LEU A 111 2.57 3.70 -13.43
CA LEU A 111 3.86 3.01 -13.25
C LEU A 111 4.32 3.01 -11.80
N ALA A 112 4.16 4.15 -11.09
CA ALA A 112 4.49 4.24 -9.68
C ALA A 112 3.63 3.31 -8.82
N TYR A 113 2.32 3.20 -9.10
CA TYR A 113 1.43 2.25 -8.45
C TYR A 113 1.85 0.81 -8.73
N GLY A 114 2.18 0.49 -9.99
CA GLY A 114 2.70 -0.83 -10.36
C GLY A 114 3.96 -1.21 -9.60
N PHE A 115 4.92 -0.28 -9.49
CA PHE A 115 6.12 -0.45 -8.68
C PHE A 115 5.79 -0.66 -7.20
N GLY A 116 4.90 0.16 -6.63
CA GLY A 116 4.42 0.01 -5.27
C GLY A 116 3.77 -1.35 -4.98
N ILE A 117 2.93 -1.84 -5.89
CA ILE A 117 2.31 -3.16 -5.80
C ILE A 117 3.37 -4.27 -5.86
N ALA A 118 4.36 -4.16 -6.76
CA ALA A 118 5.46 -5.12 -6.84
C ALA A 118 6.28 -5.17 -5.53
N VAL A 119 6.57 -4.01 -4.94
CA VAL A 119 7.20 -3.91 -3.61
C VAL A 119 6.32 -4.54 -2.54
N GLY A 120 5.01 -4.31 -2.55
CA GLY A 120 4.05 -4.93 -1.63
C GLY A 120 4.06 -6.46 -1.71
N VAL A 121 4.09 -7.01 -2.93
CA VAL A 121 4.21 -8.46 -3.16
C VAL A 121 5.54 -8.98 -2.61
N LEU A 122 6.64 -8.27 -2.82
CA LEU A 122 7.96 -8.67 -2.33
C LEU A 122 8.00 -8.66 -0.80
N LEU A 123 7.49 -7.61 -0.16
CA LEU A 123 7.38 -7.51 1.30
C LEU A 123 6.53 -8.65 1.88
N ASP A 124 5.37 -8.92 1.29
CA ASP A 124 4.52 -10.04 1.74
C ASP A 124 5.23 -11.38 1.55
N ARG A 125 6.09 -11.54 0.54
CA ARG A 125 6.86 -12.80 0.29
C ARG A 125 8.01 -12.99 1.24
N LEU A 126 8.74 -11.93 1.58
CA LEU A 126 9.94 -12.03 2.38
C LEU A 126 9.64 -11.89 3.88
N VAL A 127 8.79 -10.94 4.26
CA VAL A 127 8.60 -10.53 5.65
C VAL A 127 7.63 -11.46 6.39
N VAL A 128 6.52 -11.84 5.76
CA VAL A 128 5.49 -12.67 6.42
C VAL A 128 6.04 -14.06 6.81
N PRO A 129 6.69 -14.83 5.93
CA PRO A 129 7.25 -16.14 6.32
C PRO A 129 8.39 -16.01 7.32
N ALA A 130 9.27 -15.01 7.15
CA ALA A 130 10.42 -14.81 8.03
C ALA A 130 10.02 -14.46 9.47
N LEU A 131 9.00 -13.61 9.65
CA LEU A 131 8.49 -13.27 10.98
C LEU A 131 7.79 -14.44 11.66
N ILE A 132 7.03 -15.24 10.90
CA ILE A 132 6.38 -16.44 11.45
C ILE A 132 7.43 -17.48 11.87
N ALA A 133 8.45 -17.72 11.04
CA ALA A 133 9.54 -18.64 11.38
C ALA A 133 10.31 -18.20 12.64
N ARG A 134 10.51 -16.88 12.82
CA ARG A 134 11.14 -16.31 14.02
C ARG A 134 10.30 -16.51 15.28
N ASP A 135 8.99 -16.27 15.23
CA ASP A 135 8.08 -16.50 16.36
C ASP A 135 8.08 -17.99 16.77
N SER A 136 8.04 -18.90 15.79
CA SER A 136 8.12 -20.35 16.06
C SER A 136 9.43 -20.77 16.73
N ALA A 137 10.58 -20.22 16.31
CA ALA A 137 11.88 -20.53 16.90
C ALA A 137 12.03 -19.98 18.33
N GLN A 138 11.44 -18.82 18.63
CA GLN A 138 11.49 -18.21 19.97
C GLN A 138 10.61 -18.92 21.00
N ARG A 139 9.55 -19.62 20.57
CA ARG A 139 8.67 -20.39 21.48
C ARG A 139 9.24 -21.75 21.90
N ALA A 140 10.33 -22.19 21.29
CA ALA A 140 10.90 -23.54 21.51
C ALA A 140 11.73 -23.79 22.80
N PRO A 141 12.24 -22.82 23.60
CA PRO A 141 13.27 -23.15 24.59
C PRO A 141 12.85 -23.26 26.07
N HIS A 142 11.57 -23.48 26.45
CA HIS A 142 11.19 -23.56 27.88
C HIS A 142 10.47 -24.84 28.33
N SER A 143 10.29 -25.86 27.48
CA SER A 143 9.64 -27.13 27.89
C SER A 143 10.60 -28.31 28.09
N ALA A 144 11.91 -28.07 28.10
CA ALA A 144 12.94 -29.13 28.12
C ALA A 144 13.90 -29.06 29.32
N SER A 145 13.55 -28.31 30.37
CA SER A 145 14.32 -28.24 31.62
C SER A 145 13.51 -28.75 32.80
#